data_AF-A0A4U0UMG2-F1
#
_entry.id   AF-A0A4U0UMG2-F1
#
_cell.length_a   1.000
_cell.length_b   1.000
_cell.length_c   1.000
_cell.angle_alpha   90.00
_cell.angle_beta   90.00
_cell.angle_gamma   90.00
#
_symmetry.space_group_name_H-M   'P 1'
#
loop_
_entity.id
_entity.type
_entity.pdbx_description
1 polymer ?
#
loop_
_entity_poly.entity_id
_entity_poly.type
_entity_poly.pdbx_seq_one_letter_code
_entity_poly.pdbx_strand_id
1 'polypeptide(L)'
;MDTPFATTDWQPTRPPEPEDVDLTDRLPTLITTLAAQTKTLYAHPYDPHSWLHRAKTLTELRYPELAVGDAHKALLLCRTLLSRLGEGEGRWELGHRMGFWMMRDEDCEGGGEVLEDGVGGVSGDEKAGEQERRITDLQSEAWRVEVGNLCKFPEAEEGRFSPRRYPWMRAEHRVRGDALLAVLNEEFAARTGRRGRRSALCEVRRHAFGKSGTDGRDSRDILGVFVTQDLPDGTFLMLDRSKTWGCIGPGPGGSVVNLRGGDGCANPLHLNMASDDAADDLRWVRGRAGVYAADIITLCRFLLCCKKDGVAHPLDHPLIARLTPLYRRQKVRLFSLEADFAIPVAWLQHLGIDVFADPNYDTWVLFEIKARENNNSWSDPLHHCVSPLFSLFNHSCEPNVTWNTGKDCVTLGIALQKDVKAGEQLFVFYDQYVEDQSLEKRRDRMWRWLEDDCRCSRCVREAAIEVARSSAVRDGGVGGSGSGGGDEKGSLDWDTAEKPVFPEDSW
;
A
#
# COMPACT_ATOMS: atom_id res chain seq x y z
N MET A 1 10.77 -14.85 -0.32
CA MET A 1 11.13 -15.19 1.09
C MET A 1 11.96 -16.47 1.19
N ASP A 2 12.19 -17.16 0.09
CA ASP A 2 12.83 -18.46 -0.07
C ASP A 2 14.38 -18.42 -0.06
N THR A 3 14.98 -17.24 -0.09
CA THR A 3 16.43 -17.06 0.04
C THR A 3 16.76 -16.25 1.30
N PRO A 4 17.73 -16.68 2.13
CA PRO A 4 18.20 -15.89 3.26
C PRO A 4 18.68 -14.50 2.84
N PHE A 5 18.41 -13.48 3.66
CA PHE A 5 18.87 -12.11 3.45
C PHE A 5 19.90 -11.71 4.52
N ALA A 6 20.66 -10.65 4.28
CA ALA A 6 21.65 -10.17 5.25
C ALA A 6 20.97 -9.63 6.51
N THR A 7 21.53 -9.88 7.70
CA THR A 7 20.98 -9.36 8.96
C THR A 7 20.87 -7.84 8.97
N THR A 8 21.75 -7.14 8.25
CA THR A 8 21.72 -5.68 8.05
C THR A 8 20.51 -5.18 7.25
N ASP A 9 19.89 -6.06 6.45
CA ASP A 9 18.70 -5.74 5.66
C ASP A 9 17.41 -5.96 6.46
N TRP A 10 17.48 -6.56 7.65
CA TRP A 10 16.31 -6.77 8.49
C TRP A 10 15.70 -5.42 8.92
N GLN A 11 14.45 -5.21 8.50
CA GLN A 11 13.68 -4.02 8.84
C GLN A 11 12.31 -4.48 9.34
N PRO A 12 12.11 -4.59 10.67
CA PRO A 12 10.83 -4.99 11.22
C PRO A 12 9.75 -3.95 10.89
N THR A 13 8.56 -4.44 10.56
CA THR A 13 7.38 -3.58 10.30
C THR A 13 6.58 -3.36 11.57
N ARG A 14 6.67 -4.21 12.59
CA ARG A 14 6.08 -3.90 13.90
C ARG A 14 6.77 -2.67 14.49
N PRO A 15 6.01 -1.65 14.96
CA PRO A 15 6.60 -0.54 15.71
C PRO A 15 7.37 -1.07 16.92
N PRO A 16 8.52 -0.45 17.28
CA PRO A 16 9.29 -0.89 18.44
C PRO A 16 8.50 -0.62 19.73
N GLU A 17 8.49 -1.60 20.63
CA GLU A 17 7.90 -1.50 21.97
C GLU A 17 9.00 -1.55 23.05
N PRO A 18 8.82 -0.89 24.20
CA PRO A 18 9.84 -0.85 25.26
C PRO A 18 10.30 -2.22 25.77
N GLU A 19 9.39 -3.19 25.78
CA GLU A 19 9.59 -4.57 26.22
C GLU A 19 10.24 -5.49 25.16
N ASP A 20 10.64 -4.95 24.01
CA ASP A 20 11.19 -5.73 22.92
C ASP A 20 12.54 -6.37 23.25
N VAL A 21 12.56 -7.70 23.26
CA VAL A 21 13.79 -8.50 23.43
C VAL A 21 14.74 -8.29 22.26
N ASP A 22 16.03 -8.10 22.51
CA ASP A 22 17.05 -8.04 21.46
C ASP A 22 17.11 -9.37 20.68
N LEU A 23 16.92 -9.28 19.36
CA LEU A 23 16.89 -10.44 18.45
C LEU A 23 18.22 -10.68 17.75
N THR A 24 19.25 -9.85 18.00
CA THR A 24 20.52 -9.87 17.25
C THR A 24 21.13 -11.28 17.15
N ASP A 25 21.19 -12.01 18.26
CA ASP A 25 21.76 -13.37 18.30
C ASP A 25 20.88 -14.43 17.61
N ARG A 26 19.56 -14.24 17.61
CA ARG A 26 18.58 -15.18 17.04
C ARG A 26 18.32 -14.92 15.57
N LEU A 27 18.63 -13.71 15.08
CA LEU A 27 18.28 -13.24 13.75
C LEU A 27 18.83 -14.13 12.61
N PRO A 28 20.10 -14.58 12.61
CA PRO A 28 20.62 -15.46 11.56
C PRO A 28 19.83 -16.78 11.44
N THR A 29 19.46 -17.35 12.58
CA THR A 29 18.66 -18.57 12.67
C THR A 29 17.26 -18.33 12.15
N LEU A 30 16.59 -17.26 12.59
CA LEU A 30 15.23 -16.92 12.13
C LEU A 30 15.17 -16.67 10.62
N ILE A 31 16.15 -15.98 10.05
CA ILE A 31 16.25 -15.73 8.60
C ILE A 31 16.40 -17.04 7.83
N THR A 32 17.26 -17.93 8.30
CA THR A 32 17.49 -19.24 7.65
C THR A 32 16.24 -20.12 7.76
N THR A 33 15.58 -20.12 8.92
CA THR A 33 14.32 -20.82 9.17
C THR A 33 13.21 -20.30 8.25
N LEU A 34 13.06 -18.97 8.11
CA LEU A 34 12.07 -18.37 7.22
C LEU A 34 12.26 -18.84 5.77
N ALA A 35 13.52 -18.87 5.29
CA ALA A 35 13.82 -19.33 3.94
C ALA A 35 13.50 -20.82 3.74
N ALA A 36 13.87 -21.68 4.70
CA ALA A 36 13.57 -23.11 4.64
C ALA A 36 12.07 -23.41 4.71
N GLN A 37 11.33 -22.72 5.59
CA GLN A 37 9.87 -22.83 5.70
C GLN A 37 9.19 -22.35 4.42
N THR A 38 9.65 -21.25 3.82
CA THR A 38 9.12 -20.75 2.56
C THR A 38 9.29 -21.76 1.42
N LYS A 39 10.47 -22.39 1.29
CA LYS A 39 10.68 -23.45 0.29
C LYS A 39 9.77 -24.66 0.52
N THR A 40 9.60 -25.05 1.78
CA THR A 40 8.71 -26.15 2.17
C THR A 40 7.26 -25.85 1.80
N LEU A 41 6.82 -24.61 2.05
CA LEU A 41 5.49 -24.11 1.70
C LEU A 41 5.27 -24.08 0.19
N TYR A 42 6.24 -23.63 -0.61
CA TYR A 42 6.12 -23.66 -2.08
C TYR A 42 6.01 -25.09 -2.63
N ALA A 43 6.64 -26.07 -1.97
CA ALA A 43 6.49 -27.47 -2.33
C ALA A 43 5.17 -28.10 -1.87
N HIS A 44 4.53 -27.55 -0.82
CA HIS A 44 3.31 -28.09 -0.20
C HIS A 44 2.33 -26.96 0.17
N PRO A 45 1.80 -26.22 -0.82
CA PRO A 45 1.05 -24.98 -0.57
C PRO A 45 -0.29 -25.19 0.14
N TYR A 46 -0.85 -26.40 0.10
CA TYR A 46 -2.12 -26.72 0.76
C TYR A 46 -1.96 -27.40 2.13
N ASP A 47 -0.73 -27.50 2.63
CA ASP A 47 -0.45 -27.97 4.00
C ASP A 47 -0.63 -26.81 5.00
N PRO A 48 -1.68 -26.81 5.85
CA PRO A 48 -1.96 -25.72 6.77
C PRO A 48 -0.81 -25.48 7.76
N HIS A 49 -0.09 -26.54 8.12
CA HIS A 49 1.03 -26.48 9.05
C HIS A 49 2.20 -25.69 8.46
N SER A 50 2.41 -25.74 7.14
CA SER A 50 3.48 -24.98 6.47
C SER A 50 3.24 -23.48 6.55
N TRP A 51 2.00 -23.02 6.36
CA TRP A 51 1.60 -21.63 6.54
C TRP A 51 1.76 -21.18 7.99
N LEU A 52 1.28 -21.98 8.94
CA LEU A 52 1.37 -21.67 10.36
C LEU A 52 2.83 -21.56 10.86
N HIS A 53 3.71 -22.44 10.40
CA HIS A 53 5.14 -22.38 10.74
C HIS A 53 5.79 -21.10 10.25
N ARG A 54 5.50 -20.69 9.01
CA ARG A 54 6.00 -19.43 8.45
C ARG A 54 5.42 -18.22 9.19
N ALA A 55 4.14 -18.26 9.54
CA ALA A 55 3.45 -17.22 10.32
C ALA A 55 4.13 -16.95 11.68
N LYS A 56 4.45 -18.02 12.43
CA LYS A 56 5.16 -17.91 13.72
C LYS A 56 6.53 -17.26 13.56
N THR A 57 7.31 -17.69 12.57
CA THR A 57 8.63 -17.10 12.30
C THR A 57 8.52 -15.63 11.87
N LEU A 58 7.49 -15.27 11.09
CA LEU A 58 7.21 -13.87 10.72
C LEU A 58 6.80 -13.03 11.93
N THR A 59 6.04 -13.58 12.89
CA THR A 59 5.75 -12.94 14.19
C THR A 59 7.05 -12.65 14.94
N GLU A 60 7.95 -13.64 15.05
CA GLU A 60 9.24 -13.47 15.73
C GLU A 60 10.15 -12.46 15.03
N LEU A 61 10.13 -12.43 13.69
CA LEU A 61 10.84 -11.43 12.88
C LEU A 61 10.15 -10.05 12.87
N ARG A 62 9.04 -9.90 13.60
CA ARG A 62 8.25 -8.66 13.76
C ARG A 62 7.64 -8.14 12.45
N TYR A 63 7.07 -9.04 11.67
CA TYR A 63 6.25 -8.75 10.48
C TYR A 63 4.78 -9.13 10.73
N PRO A 64 4.05 -8.37 11.58
CA PRO A 64 2.70 -8.74 12.03
C PRO A 64 1.70 -8.87 10.88
N GLU A 65 1.78 -7.98 9.88
CA GLU A 65 0.88 -8.00 8.73
C GLU A 65 1.06 -9.26 7.89
N LEU A 66 2.29 -9.76 7.77
CA LEU A 66 2.58 -10.99 7.03
C LEU A 66 2.21 -12.24 7.82
N ALA A 67 2.47 -12.22 9.14
CA ALA A 67 2.10 -13.30 10.04
C ALA A 67 0.57 -13.51 10.07
N VAL A 68 -0.20 -12.42 10.12
CA VAL A 68 -1.67 -12.46 10.02
C VAL A 68 -2.10 -13.07 8.70
N GLY A 69 -1.53 -12.64 7.56
CA GLY A 69 -1.88 -13.20 6.25
C GLY A 69 -1.61 -14.70 6.15
N ASP A 70 -0.49 -15.19 6.68
CA ASP A 70 -0.15 -16.61 6.68
C ASP A 70 -1.04 -17.42 7.64
N ALA A 71 -1.29 -16.90 8.85
CA ALA A 71 -2.18 -17.52 9.81
C ALA A 71 -3.61 -17.62 9.27
N HIS A 72 -4.09 -16.58 8.59
CA HIS A 72 -5.39 -16.56 7.94
C HIS A 72 -5.49 -17.64 6.84
N LYS A 73 -4.46 -17.79 6.00
CA LYS A 73 -4.40 -18.85 5.00
C LYS A 73 -4.42 -20.25 5.63
N ALA A 74 -3.69 -20.45 6.73
CA ALA A 74 -3.76 -21.70 7.50
C ALA A 74 -5.19 -21.97 8.02
N LEU A 75 -5.89 -20.95 8.53
CA LEU A 75 -7.27 -21.06 8.99
C LEU A 75 -8.24 -21.41 7.87
N LEU A 76 -8.09 -20.80 6.69
CA LEU A 76 -8.90 -21.11 5.51
C LEU A 76 -8.75 -22.59 5.12
N LEU A 77 -7.51 -23.09 5.04
CA LEU A 77 -7.24 -24.50 4.74
C LEU A 77 -7.85 -25.41 5.82
N CYS A 78 -7.64 -25.12 7.11
CA CYS A 78 -8.21 -25.93 8.20
C CYS A 78 -9.75 -25.96 8.15
N ARG A 79 -10.41 -24.81 7.90
CA ARG A 79 -11.87 -24.74 7.76
C ARG A 79 -12.36 -25.60 6.59
N THR A 80 -11.68 -25.54 5.45
CA THR A 80 -12.02 -26.37 4.29
C THR A 80 -11.83 -27.85 4.60
N LEU A 81 -10.73 -28.25 5.25
CA LEU A 81 -10.48 -29.64 5.61
C LEU A 81 -11.53 -30.19 6.59
N LEU A 82 -11.86 -29.44 7.65
CA LEU A 82 -12.90 -29.84 8.62
C LEU A 82 -14.28 -29.97 7.97
N SER A 83 -14.65 -29.03 7.09
CA SER A 83 -15.92 -29.10 6.35
C SER A 83 -16.02 -30.38 5.53
N ARG A 84 -14.92 -30.78 4.86
CA ARG A 84 -14.89 -31.98 4.01
C ARG A 84 -14.86 -33.28 4.83
N LEU A 85 -14.17 -33.30 5.96
CA LEU A 85 -14.20 -34.45 6.88
C LEU A 85 -15.61 -34.69 7.43
N GLY A 86 -16.37 -33.63 7.71
CA GLY A 86 -17.77 -33.72 8.15
C GLY A 86 -18.76 -34.14 7.05
N GLU A 87 -18.40 -34.01 5.77
CA GLU A 87 -19.26 -34.35 4.61
C GLU A 87 -19.29 -35.86 4.29
N GLY A 88 -18.52 -36.69 5.00
CA GLY A 88 -18.72 -38.15 4.99
C GLY A 88 -18.52 -38.82 3.63
N GLU A 89 -17.56 -38.36 2.81
CA GLU A 89 -17.11 -39.13 1.66
C GLU A 89 -16.35 -40.37 2.15
N GLY A 90 -17.08 -41.40 2.61
CA GLY A 90 -16.57 -42.58 3.30
C GLY A 90 -15.55 -43.44 2.55
N ARG A 91 -15.19 -43.06 1.32
CA ARG A 91 -14.19 -43.69 0.46
C ARG A 91 -12.84 -42.97 0.45
N TRP A 92 -12.81 -41.68 0.79
CA TRP A 92 -11.62 -40.83 0.68
C TRP A 92 -11.10 -40.44 2.06
N GLU A 93 -9.79 -40.49 2.23
CA GLU A 93 -9.06 -40.03 3.41
C GLU A 93 -8.03 -38.95 3.04
N LEU A 94 -7.59 -38.19 4.03
CA LEU A 94 -6.56 -37.18 3.81
C LEU A 94 -5.19 -37.85 3.57
N GLY A 95 -4.56 -37.51 2.46
CA GLY A 95 -3.19 -37.90 2.14
C GLY A 95 -2.14 -37.22 3.02
N HIS A 96 -0.91 -37.70 2.93
CA HIS A 96 0.23 -37.15 3.67
C HIS A 96 0.32 -35.62 3.50
N ARG A 97 0.46 -34.91 4.63
CA ARG A 97 0.49 -33.43 4.72
C ARG A 97 -0.77 -32.72 4.22
N MET A 98 -1.91 -33.41 4.21
CA MET A 98 -3.22 -32.80 3.96
C MET A 98 -3.36 -32.15 2.57
N GLY A 99 -2.46 -32.48 1.63
CA GLY A 99 -2.37 -31.82 0.33
C GLY A 99 -3.19 -32.47 -0.79
N PHE A 100 -3.75 -33.66 -0.54
CA PHE A 100 -4.53 -34.42 -1.50
C PHE A 100 -5.43 -35.43 -0.78
N TRP A 101 -6.45 -35.93 -1.47
CA TRP A 101 -7.32 -37.01 -1.00
C TRP A 101 -6.81 -38.35 -1.54
N MET A 102 -6.79 -39.38 -0.71
CA MET A 102 -6.44 -40.76 -1.05
C MET A 102 -7.67 -41.65 -0.87
N MET A 103 -7.79 -42.73 -1.65
CA MET A 103 -8.81 -43.72 -1.31
C MET A 103 -8.36 -44.51 -0.09
N ARG A 104 -9.30 -44.88 0.78
CA ARG A 104 -9.03 -45.77 1.90
C ARG A 104 -8.50 -47.12 1.40
N ASP A 105 -7.55 -47.69 2.14
CA ASP A 105 -6.98 -49.00 1.82
C ASP A 105 -8.06 -50.09 1.69
N GLU A 106 -9.15 -49.99 2.47
CA GLU A 106 -10.30 -50.89 2.47
C GLU A 106 -11.13 -50.84 1.16
N ASP A 107 -11.08 -49.73 0.43
CA ASP A 107 -11.85 -49.48 -0.80
C ASP A 107 -11.00 -49.62 -2.09
N CYS A 108 -9.75 -50.08 -1.97
CA CYS A 108 -8.85 -50.33 -3.08
C CYS A 108 -9.09 -51.73 -3.69
N GLU A 109 -9.93 -51.82 -4.72
CA GLU A 109 -10.15 -53.07 -5.46
C GLU A 109 -8.94 -53.42 -6.36
N GLY A 110 -7.93 -54.09 -5.80
CA GLY A 110 -6.88 -54.73 -6.60
C GLY A 110 -5.51 -54.90 -5.94
N GLY A 111 -5.32 -56.03 -5.24
CA GLY A 111 -4.04 -56.76 -5.23
C GLY A 111 -2.89 -56.21 -4.38
N GLY A 112 -2.86 -56.59 -3.10
CA GLY A 112 -1.63 -56.70 -2.33
C GLY A 112 -1.80 -57.85 -1.35
N GLU A 113 -0.94 -58.88 -1.43
CA GLU A 113 -0.90 -59.96 -0.44
C GLU A 113 -0.83 -59.35 0.97
N VAL A 114 -1.77 -59.72 1.82
CA VAL A 114 -1.76 -59.37 3.24
C VAL A 114 -0.51 -60.03 3.82
N LEU A 115 0.57 -59.25 3.97
CA LEU A 115 1.67 -59.63 4.85
C LEU A 115 1.10 -59.57 6.27
N GLU A 116 0.69 -60.74 6.73
CA GLU A 116 0.26 -61.03 8.09
C GLU A 116 1.49 -60.91 8.99
N ASP A 117 1.86 -59.67 9.33
CA ASP A 117 2.75 -59.39 10.45
C ASP A 117 2.08 -58.36 11.36
N GLY A 118 1.75 -58.83 12.56
CA GLY A 118 0.83 -58.17 13.47
C GLY A 118 1.37 -56.85 14.03
N VAL A 119 0.63 -55.77 13.77
CA VAL A 119 0.40 -54.67 14.69
C VAL A 119 -1.05 -54.23 14.45
N GLY A 120 -1.88 -54.20 15.49
CA GLY A 120 -3.30 -53.85 15.38
C GLY A 120 -3.50 -52.54 14.61
N GLY A 121 -4.10 -52.63 13.42
CA GLY A 121 -4.43 -51.47 12.61
C GLY A 121 -5.47 -50.62 13.35
N VAL A 122 -5.14 -49.35 13.57
CA VAL A 122 -6.09 -48.34 14.08
C VAL A 122 -7.29 -48.30 13.14
N SER A 123 -8.50 -48.40 13.68
CA SER A 123 -9.73 -48.40 12.87
C SER A 123 -9.85 -47.10 12.06
N GLY A 124 -10.51 -47.15 10.89
CA GLY A 124 -10.70 -45.98 10.03
C GLY A 124 -11.37 -44.79 10.75
N ASP A 125 -12.26 -45.07 11.70
CA ASP A 125 -12.95 -44.07 12.53
C ASP A 125 -12.02 -43.44 13.58
N GLU A 126 -11.13 -44.22 14.19
CA GLU A 126 -10.11 -43.70 15.13
C GLU A 126 -9.09 -42.80 14.42
N LYS A 127 -8.65 -43.18 13.21
CA LYS A 127 -7.77 -42.37 12.36
C LYS A 127 -8.43 -41.07 11.92
N ALA A 128 -9.69 -41.11 11.50
CA ALA A 128 -10.46 -39.92 11.13
C ALA A 128 -10.62 -38.97 12.32
N GLY A 129 -10.95 -39.50 13.51
CA GLY A 129 -11.03 -38.71 14.73
C GLY A 129 -9.69 -38.11 15.18
N GLU A 130 -8.57 -38.80 14.93
CA GLU A 130 -7.22 -38.24 15.17
C GLU A 130 -6.89 -37.10 14.19
N GLN A 131 -7.23 -37.27 12.91
CA GLN A 131 -7.05 -36.24 11.88
C GLN A 131 -7.88 -34.99 12.19
N GLU A 132 -9.15 -35.15 12.57
CA GLU A 132 -10.03 -34.05 12.96
C GLU A 132 -9.48 -33.28 14.18
N ARG A 133 -9.02 -34.01 15.23
CA ARG A 133 -8.36 -33.40 16.39
C ARG A 133 -7.13 -32.61 15.98
N ARG A 134 -6.25 -33.19 15.15
CA ARG A 134 -5.04 -32.53 14.68
C ARG A 134 -5.34 -31.25 13.88
N ILE A 135 -6.34 -31.26 13.02
CA ILE A 135 -6.73 -30.08 12.25
C ILE A 135 -7.35 -29.02 13.16
N THR A 136 -8.13 -29.43 14.15
CA THR A 136 -8.73 -28.52 15.15
C THR A 136 -7.64 -27.85 16.01
N ASP A 137 -6.61 -28.58 16.40
CA ASP A 137 -5.46 -28.04 17.13
C ASP A 137 -4.68 -27.03 16.28
N LEU A 138 -4.45 -27.35 15.00
CA LEU A 138 -3.83 -26.43 14.03
C LEU A 138 -4.67 -25.18 13.83
N GLN A 139 -5.98 -25.31 13.69
CA GLN A 139 -6.91 -24.19 13.57
C GLN A 139 -6.83 -23.29 14.81
N SER A 140 -6.84 -23.87 16.01
CA SER A 140 -6.76 -23.16 17.28
C SER A 140 -5.42 -22.43 17.43
N GLU A 141 -4.33 -23.03 16.97
CA GLU A 141 -3.00 -22.41 16.98
C GLU A 141 -2.86 -21.29 15.95
N ALA A 142 -3.37 -21.49 14.72
CA ALA A 142 -3.40 -20.46 13.70
C ALA A 142 -4.22 -19.25 14.13
N TRP A 143 -5.37 -19.48 14.76
CA TRP A 143 -6.20 -18.40 15.32
C TRP A 143 -5.45 -17.60 16.38
N ARG A 144 -4.71 -18.25 17.29
CA ARG A 144 -3.87 -17.56 18.28
C ARG A 144 -2.79 -16.68 17.65
N VAL A 145 -2.15 -17.15 16.58
CA VAL A 145 -1.14 -16.35 15.84
C VAL A 145 -1.80 -15.16 15.13
N GLU A 146 -2.95 -15.37 14.49
CA GLU A 146 -3.71 -14.31 13.80
C GLU A 146 -4.09 -13.20 14.79
N VAL A 147 -4.84 -13.51 15.84
CA VAL A 147 -5.31 -12.51 16.81
C VAL A 147 -4.16 -11.92 17.63
N GLY A 148 -3.10 -12.69 17.90
CA GLY A 148 -1.93 -12.22 18.63
C GLY A 148 -1.14 -11.13 17.90
N ASN A 149 -1.30 -11.00 16.58
CA ASN A 149 -0.69 -9.95 15.77
C ASN A 149 -1.66 -8.78 15.47
N LEU A 150 -2.90 -8.83 15.96
CA LEU A 150 -3.91 -7.78 15.85
C LEU A 150 -4.01 -6.99 17.16
N CYS A 151 -3.22 -5.93 17.28
CA CYS A 151 -3.11 -5.15 18.53
C CYS A 151 -4.39 -4.46 19.01
N LYS A 152 -5.46 -4.44 18.21
CA LYS A 152 -6.77 -3.90 18.59
C LYS A 152 -7.84 -4.99 18.81
N PHE A 153 -7.45 -6.26 18.79
CA PHE A 153 -8.37 -7.35 19.06
C PHE A 153 -8.68 -7.42 20.57
N PRO A 154 -9.95 -7.64 21.00
CA PRO A 154 -11.12 -8.00 20.20
C PRO A 154 -11.98 -6.82 19.71
N GLU A 155 -11.64 -5.58 20.05
CA GLU A 155 -12.44 -4.40 19.68
C GLU A 155 -12.52 -4.19 18.16
N ALA A 156 -11.43 -4.50 17.46
CA ALA A 156 -11.33 -4.49 16.00
C ALA A 156 -10.30 -5.52 15.52
N GLU A 157 -10.55 -6.13 14.36
CA GLU A 157 -9.60 -7.03 13.69
C GLU A 157 -8.51 -6.23 12.95
N GLU A 158 -7.79 -5.40 13.71
CA GLU A 158 -6.77 -4.48 13.20
C GLU A 158 -5.42 -4.63 13.92
N GLY A 159 -4.34 -4.62 13.14
CA GLY A 159 -2.96 -4.57 13.63
C GLY A 159 -2.26 -3.25 13.28
N ARG A 160 -1.08 -3.03 13.86
CA ARG A 160 -0.22 -1.88 13.59
C ARG A 160 1.05 -2.31 12.88
N PHE A 161 1.45 -1.54 11.89
CA PHE A 161 2.72 -1.74 11.18
C PHE A 161 3.25 -0.41 10.62
N SER A 162 4.56 -0.31 10.47
CA SER A 162 5.25 0.74 9.74
C SER A 162 5.71 0.15 8.41
N PRO A 163 5.24 0.66 7.27
CA PRO A 163 5.67 0.18 5.96
C PRO A 163 7.20 0.24 5.82
N ARG A 164 7.80 -0.90 5.50
CA ARG A 164 9.23 -1.04 5.22
C ARG A 164 9.41 -1.73 3.90
N ARG A 165 10.60 -1.56 3.32
CA ARG A 165 11.03 -2.41 2.23
C ARG A 165 11.28 -3.82 2.78
N TYR A 166 10.63 -4.82 2.20
CA TYR A 166 10.90 -6.21 2.53
C TYR A 166 12.28 -6.66 2.01
N PRO A 167 13.10 -7.31 2.85
CA PRO A 167 14.50 -7.61 2.50
C PRO A 167 14.66 -8.65 1.38
N TRP A 168 13.67 -9.53 1.21
CA TRP A 168 13.62 -10.54 0.14
C TRP A 168 13.05 -10.01 -1.19
N MET A 169 12.67 -8.74 -1.29
CA MET A 169 12.20 -8.15 -2.54
C MET A 169 13.32 -8.18 -3.59
N ARG A 170 13.04 -8.67 -4.81
CA ARG A 170 14.02 -8.74 -5.91
C ARG A 170 14.56 -7.37 -6.31
N ALA A 171 15.81 -7.31 -6.74
CA ALA A 171 16.49 -6.05 -7.08
C ALA A 171 15.84 -5.29 -8.25
N GLU A 172 15.16 -5.98 -9.16
CA GLU A 172 14.42 -5.34 -10.26
C GLU A 172 13.13 -4.63 -9.78
N HIS A 173 12.43 -5.15 -8.77
CA HIS A 173 11.22 -4.52 -8.24
C HIS A 173 11.51 -3.32 -7.34
N ARG A 174 12.79 -3.11 -7.00
CA ARG A 174 13.29 -2.11 -6.06
C ARG A 174 13.49 -0.74 -6.69
N VAL A 175 13.60 -0.67 -8.01
CA VAL A 175 13.97 0.53 -8.78
C VAL A 175 13.23 0.55 -10.11
N ARG A 176 13.04 1.73 -10.67
CA ARG A 176 12.45 1.91 -12.01
C ARG A 176 13.55 1.75 -13.06
N GLY A 177 13.51 0.66 -13.82
CA GLY A 177 14.48 0.33 -14.87
C GLY A 177 14.36 1.21 -16.12
N ASP A 178 15.37 1.16 -17.01
CA ASP A 178 15.40 1.98 -18.24
C ASP A 178 14.34 1.55 -19.27
N ALA A 179 14.00 0.26 -19.31
CA ALA A 179 12.91 -0.24 -20.15
C ALA A 179 11.55 0.41 -19.79
N LEU A 180 11.28 0.55 -18.49
CA LEU A 180 10.08 1.25 -18.01
C LEU A 180 10.13 2.74 -18.38
N LEU A 181 11.28 3.40 -18.26
CA LEU A 181 11.43 4.80 -18.63
C LEU A 181 11.14 5.05 -20.12
N ALA A 182 11.52 4.12 -21.01
CA ALA A 182 11.17 4.17 -22.42
C ALA A 182 9.65 4.08 -22.62
N VAL A 183 8.99 3.11 -21.99
CA VAL A 183 7.51 2.96 -22.02
C VAL A 183 6.81 4.24 -21.54
N LEU A 184 7.26 4.83 -20.43
CA LEU A 184 6.68 6.07 -19.91
C LEU A 184 6.80 7.22 -20.91
N ASN A 185 7.96 7.36 -21.56
CA ASN A 185 8.16 8.40 -22.56
C ASN A 185 7.31 8.19 -23.82
N GLU A 186 7.12 6.94 -24.25
CA GLU A 186 6.18 6.60 -25.32
C GLU A 186 4.73 6.95 -24.96
N GLU A 187 4.30 6.66 -23.72
CA GLU A 187 2.96 7.03 -23.22
C GLU A 187 2.77 8.55 -23.19
N PHE A 188 3.76 9.31 -22.68
CA PHE A 188 3.71 10.78 -22.70
C PHE A 188 3.69 11.31 -24.13
N ALA A 189 4.48 10.75 -25.05
CA ALA A 189 4.47 11.14 -26.45
C ALA A 189 3.10 10.90 -27.11
N ALA A 190 2.46 9.77 -26.82
CA ALA A 190 1.14 9.43 -27.34
C ALA A 190 0.03 10.37 -26.80
N ARG A 191 0.16 10.88 -25.57
CA ARG A 191 -0.86 11.75 -24.94
C ARG A 191 -0.64 13.24 -25.15
N THR A 192 0.61 13.67 -25.30
CA THR A 192 0.95 15.09 -25.48
C THR A 192 1.24 15.45 -26.94
N GLY A 193 1.46 14.46 -27.81
CA GLY A 193 1.70 14.68 -29.22
C GLY A 193 0.54 15.41 -29.89
N ARG A 194 0.81 16.59 -30.48
CA ARG A 194 -0.17 17.29 -31.31
C ARG A 194 -0.23 16.63 -32.69
N ARG A 195 -1.45 16.41 -33.22
CA ARG A 195 -1.64 15.99 -34.63
C ARG A 195 -0.82 16.90 -35.55
N GLY A 196 0.17 16.33 -36.25
CA GLY A 196 1.02 17.04 -37.21
C GLY A 196 2.38 17.53 -36.69
N ARG A 197 2.71 17.36 -35.39
CA ARG A 197 4.09 17.58 -34.87
C ARG A 197 4.68 16.27 -34.36
N ARG A 198 5.95 16.03 -34.68
CA ARG A 198 6.70 14.80 -34.31
C ARG A 198 7.21 14.78 -32.86
N SER A 199 7.13 15.88 -32.11
CA SER A 199 7.71 15.98 -30.76
C SER A 199 6.66 15.94 -29.66
N ALA A 200 6.89 15.09 -28.65
CA ALA A 200 6.16 15.09 -27.38
C ALA A 200 6.35 16.44 -26.66
N LEU A 201 5.34 16.93 -25.94
CA LEU A 201 5.47 18.16 -25.13
C LEU A 201 6.19 17.92 -23.82
N CYS A 202 6.09 16.70 -23.31
CA CYS A 202 6.63 16.28 -22.03
C CYS A 202 7.47 15.02 -22.20
N GLU A 203 8.52 14.91 -21.40
CA GLU A 203 9.32 13.70 -21.26
C GLU A 203 9.66 13.45 -19.79
N VAL A 204 9.81 12.18 -19.44
CA VAL A 204 10.22 11.73 -18.11
C VAL A 204 11.73 11.56 -18.09
N ARG A 205 12.38 12.18 -17.10
CA ARG A 205 13.82 12.08 -16.88
C ARG A 205 14.12 11.59 -15.47
N ARG A 206 15.30 10.99 -15.31
CA ARG A 206 15.88 10.63 -14.01
C ARG A 206 16.53 11.83 -13.33
N HIS A 207 16.89 11.67 -12.06
CA HIS A 207 17.58 12.69 -11.28
C HIS A 207 16.80 14.00 -11.24
N ALA A 208 15.48 13.91 -11.01
CA ALA A 208 14.60 15.07 -11.02
C ALA A 208 15.10 16.23 -10.13
N PHE A 209 15.84 15.90 -9.07
CA PHE A 209 16.42 16.87 -8.13
C PHE A 209 17.97 16.87 -8.11
N GLY A 210 18.63 16.42 -9.18
CA GLY A 210 20.10 16.36 -9.31
C GLY A 210 20.70 14.98 -9.00
N LYS A 211 21.98 14.76 -9.32
CA LYS A 211 22.66 13.45 -9.30
C LYS A 211 23.11 12.96 -7.91
N SER A 212 23.22 13.87 -6.95
CA SER A 212 23.67 13.61 -5.60
C SER A 212 22.52 13.84 -4.63
N GLY A 213 21.84 12.77 -4.22
CA GLY A 213 20.95 12.84 -3.06
C GLY A 213 21.76 13.23 -1.83
N THR A 214 21.22 14.08 -0.96
CA THR A 214 21.91 14.53 0.26
C THR A 214 22.23 13.40 1.23
N ASP A 215 21.67 12.21 1.01
CA ASP A 215 21.73 11.06 1.91
C ASP A 215 22.54 9.89 1.32
N GLY A 216 23.30 10.10 0.24
CA GLY A 216 24.06 9.03 -0.43
C GLY A 216 23.21 8.01 -1.20
N ARG A 217 21.91 8.26 -1.41
CA ARG A 217 21.05 7.47 -2.30
C ARG A 217 21.28 7.89 -3.76
N ASP A 218 21.42 6.93 -4.67
CA ASP A 218 21.42 7.21 -6.11
C ASP A 218 20.06 7.80 -6.50
N SER A 219 20.02 9.09 -6.81
CA SER A 219 18.79 9.80 -7.21
C SER A 219 18.29 9.40 -8.59
N ARG A 220 18.96 8.44 -9.25
CA ARG A 220 18.55 7.84 -10.52
C ARG A 220 17.13 7.30 -10.49
N ASP A 221 16.66 6.82 -9.34
CA ASP A 221 15.30 6.30 -9.19
C ASP A 221 14.26 7.43 -9.08
N ILE A 222 14.65 8.66 -8.76
CA ILE A 222 13.74 9.80 -8.70
C ILE A 222 13.45 10.29 -10.12
N LEU A 223 12.22 10.05 -10.58
CA LEU A 223 11.72 10.50 -11.88
C LEU A 223 11.05 11.88 -11.75
N GLY A 224 11.06 12.63 -12.85
CA GLY A 224 10.32 13.88 -12.97
C GLY A 224 9.88 14.11 -14.41
N VAL A 225 8.83 14.90 -14.57
CA VAL A 225 8.28 15.28 -15.89
C VAL A 225 8.86 16.63 -16.30
N PHE A 226 9.38 16.71 -17.52
CA PHE A 226 10.04 17.90 -18.05
C PHE A 226 9.40 18.32 -19.36
N VAL A 227 9.33 19.62 -19.62
CA VAL A 227 8.90 20.12 -20.93
C VAL A 227 10.03 20.05 -21.94
N THR A 228 9.70 19.74 -23.18
CA THR A 228 10.67 19.60 -24.28
C THR A 228 10.87 20.89 -25.09
N GLN A 229 9.98 21.87 -24.92
CA GLN A 229 9.99 23.14 -25.63
C GLN A 229 9.38 24.24 -24.75
N ASP A 230 9.58 25.49 -25.13
CA ASP A 230 8.93 26.64 -24.50
C ASP A 230 7.41 26.57 -24.71
N LEU A 231 6.65 26.74 -23.62
CA LEU A 231 5.19 26.71 -23.64
C LEU A 231 4.62 27.88 -22.85
N PRO A 232 3.58 28.55 -23.38
CA PRO A 232 2.92 29.65 -22.70
C PRO A 232 1.97 29.15 -21.59
N ASP A 233 1.65 30.04 -20.68
CA ASP A 233 0.58 29.89 -19.69
C ASP A 233 -0.75 29.43 -20.34
N GLY A 234 -1.53 28.66 -19.58
CA GLY A 234 -2.81 28.09 -20.00
C GLY A 234 -2.71 26.97 -21.02
N THR A 235 -1.50 26.56 -21.44
CA THR A 235 -1.34 25.44 -22.38
C THR A 235 -1.88 24.15 -21.77
N PHE A 236 -2.88 23.57 -22.43
CA PHE A 236 -3.35 22.23 -22.13
C PHE A 236 -2.31 21.17 -22.53
N LEU A 237 -1.89 20.34 -21.57
CA LEU A 237 -0.84 19.34 -21.77
C LEU A 237 -1.43 17.99 -22.18
N MET A 238 -2.35 17.43 -21.39
CA MET A 238 -2.95 16.13 -21.66
C MET A 238 -4.19 15.83 -20.82
N LEU A 239 -4.97 14.83 -21.28
CA LEU A 239 -5.90 14.08 -20.45
C LEU A 239 -5.22 12.79 -19.98
N ASP A 240 -5.11 12.63 -18.67
CA ASP A 240 -4.71 11.36 -18.06
C ASP A 240 -5.97 10.57 -17.68
N ARG A 241 -6.06 9.33 -18.14
CA ARG A 241 -7.25 8.47 -17.92
C ARG A 241 -6.79 7.25 -17.15
N SER A 242 -7.31 7.10 -15.95
CA SER A 242 -6.96 5.99 -15.07
C SER A 242 -7.77 4.74 -15.37
N LYS A 243 -7.10 3.58 -15.25
CA LYS A 243 -7.74 2.26 -15.18
C LYS A 243 -7.78 1.70 -13.76
N THR A 244 -7.21 2.42 -12.79
CA THR A 244 -6.95 1.98 -11.41
C THR A 244 -7.68 2.94 -10.47
N TRP A 245 -8.99 2.72 -10.37
CA TRP A 245 -9.96 3.55 -9.66
C TRP A 245 -11.02 2.73 -8.93
N GLY A 246 -11.43 3.17 -7.74
CA GLY A 246 -12.50 2.57 -6.96
C GLY A 246 -13.48 3.60 -6.40
N CYS A 247 -14.67 3.12 -6.05
CA CYS A 247 -15.78 3.91 -5.50
C CYS A 247 -16.47 3.16 -4.37
N ILE A 248 -16.92 3.88 -3.35
CA ILE A 248 -17.67 3.30 -2.22
C ILE A 248 -19.07 2.79 -2.63
N GLY A 249 -19.60 3.23 -3.77
CA GLY A 249 -20.92 2.81 -4.28
C GLY A 249 -22.12 3.61 -3.76
N PRO A 250 -23.36 3.24 -4.14
CA PRO A 250 -24.58 3.98 -3.80
C PRO A 250 -24.74 4.32 -2.32
N GLY A 251 -25.02 5.59 -2.06
CA GLY A 251 -25.49 6.11 -0.78
C GLY A 251 -26.97 5.83 -0.55
N PRO A 252 -27.54 6.27 0.60
CA PRO A 252 -28.90 5.96 0.99
C PRO A 252 -29.92 6.57 0.03
N GLY A 253 -30.28 5.79 -0.97
CA GLY A 253 -31.32 6.04 -1.99
C GLY A 253 -31.59 4.82 -2.88
N GLY A 254 -31.06 3.64 -2.54
CA GLY A 254 -31.31 2.42 -3.33
C GLY A 254 -30.40 1.21 -3.07
N SER A 255 -29.42 1.27 -2.17
CA SER A 255 -28.74 0.05 -1.70
C SER A 255 -29.11 -0.24 -0.25
N VAL A 256 -29.63 -1.44 -0.01
CA VAL A 256 -29.93 -1.97 1.33
C VAL A 256 -28.67 -2.50 2.03
N VAL A 257 -27.47 -2.32 1.46
CA VAL A 257 -26.26 -3.04 1.86
C VAL A 257 -25.03 -2.14 2.07
N ASN A 258 -25.21 -0.87 2.45
CA ASN A 258 -24.12 -0.15 3.11
C ASN A 258 -24.27 -0.33 4.64
N LEU A 259 -23.83 -1.48 5.14
CA LEU A 259 -23.96 -1.89 6.56
C LEU A 259 -23.33 -0.89 7.56
N ARG A 260 -22.51 0.07 7.09
CA ARG A 260 -21.76 1.02 7.94
C ARG A 260 -22.10 2.51 7.71
N GLY A 261 -23.09 2.84 6.88
CA GLY A 261 -23.53 4.23 6.63
C GLY A 261 -22.56 5.09 5.81
N GLY A 262 -22.98 6.29 5.40
CA GLY A 262 -22.20 7.29 4.64
C GLY A 262 -22.96 7.90 3.46
N ASP A 263 -22.60 9.13 3.06
CA ASP A 263 -23.03 9.75 1.80
C ASP A 263 -22.41 8.96 0.66
N GLY A 264 -23.03 7.85 0.21
CA GLY A 264 -22.50 7.09 -0.92
C GLY A 264 -22.72 7.80 -2.26
N CYS A 265 -22.09 7.29 -3.30
CA CYS A 265 -22.14 7.86 -4.64
C CYS A 265 -23.56 7.90 -5.22
N ALA A 266 -23.99 9.01 -5.82
CA ALA A 266 -25.34 9.16 -6.36
C ALA A 266 -25.66 8.22 -7.55
N ASN A 267 -24.66 7.59 -8.15
CA ASN A 267 -24.84 6.60 -9.21
C ASN A 267 -24.81 5.18 -8.62
N PRO A 268 -25.97 4.50 -8.47
CA PRO A 268 -26.05 3.19 -7.83
C PRO A 268 -25.32 2.09 -8.60
N LEU A 269 -25.03 2.36 -9.87
CA LEU A 269 -24.44 1.44 -10.81
C LEU A 269 -23.11 1.96 -11.35
N HIS A 270 -22.40 2.90 -10.69
CA HIS A 270 -21.13 3.44 -11.22
C HIS A 270 -20.33 2.30 -11.82
N LEU A 271 -20.36 2.25 -13.15
CA LEU A 271 -20.13 1.02 -13.88
C LEU A 271 -18.69 0.64 -13.53
N ASN A 272 -18.48 -0.64 -13.20
CA ASN A 272 -17.25 -1.29 -13.61
C ASN A 272 -16.88 -0.68 -14.97
N MET A 273 -15.65 -0.14 -15.13
CA MET A 273 -15.29 0.60 -16.35
C MET A 273 -15.87 -0.09 -17.57
N ALA A 274 -16.31 0.63 -18.60
CA ALA A 274 -16.98 0.00 -19.75
C ALA A 274 -16.18 -1.13 -20.42
N SER A 275 -14.88 -1.25 -20.11
CA SER A 275 -13.95 -2.31 -20.47
C SER A 275 -13.96 -3.57 -19.57
N ASP A 276 -14.73 -3.58 -18.49
CA ASP A 276 -14.72 -4.66 -17.50
C ASP A 276 -15.68 -5.77 -17.96
N ASP A 277 -15.18 -6.99 -18.03
CA ASP A 277 -15.96 -8.16 -18.41
C ASP A 277 -16.88 -8.58 -17.25
N ALA A 278 -18.01 -9.22 -17.55
CA ALA A 278 -18.95 -9.68 -16.52
C ALA A 278 -18.32 -10.65 -15.51
N ALA A 279 -17.25 -11.36 -15.90
CA ALA A 279 -16.48 -12.26 -15.05
C ALA A 279 -15.51 -11.53 -14.10
N ASP A 280 -15.16 -10.27 -14.38
CA ASP A 280 -14.23 -9.46 -13.59
C ASP A 280 -14.95 -8.49 -12.65
N ASP A 281 -16.19 -8.81 -12.28
CA ASP A 281 -17.10 -7.92 -11.60
C ASP A 281 -16.69 -7.61 -10.14
N LEU A 282 -16.27 -6.37 -9.89
CA LEU A 282 -15.84 -5.87 -8.58
C LEU A 282 -17.00 -5.47 -7.65
N ARG A 283 -18.27 -5.67 -8.05
CA ARG A 283 -19.44 -5.32 -7.22
C ARG A 283 -19.51 -6.10 -5.92
N TRP A 284 -19.05 -7.35 -5.90
CA TRP A 284 -19.07 -8.15 -4.67
C TRP A 284 -18.02 -7.65 -3.65
N VAL A 285 -16.83 -7.20 -4.12
CA VAL A 285 -15.82 -6.52 -3.28
C VAL A 285 -16.44 -5.32 -2.61
N ARG A 286 -17.19 -4.52 -3.38
CA ARG A 286 -17.91 -3.35 -2.87
C ARG A 286 -18.95 -3.71 -1.81
N GLY A 287 -19.76 -4.74 -2.07
CA GLY A 287 -20.79 -5.21 -1.14
C GLY A 287 -20.22 -5.73 0.17
N ARG A 288 -19.03 -6.35 0.15
CA ARG A 288 -18.34 -6.86 1.33
C ARG A 288 -17.58 -5.77 2.10
N ALA A 289 -16.96 -4.83 1.38
CA ALA A 289 -16.10 -3.80 1.97
C ALA A 289 -16.84 -2.56 2.51
N GLY A 290 -18.03 -2.25 1.98
CA GLY A 290 -18.80 -1.06 2.35
C GLY A 290 -17.99 0.24 2.16
N VAL A 291 -17.86 1.03 3.23
CA VAL A 291 -17.13 2.32 3.21
C VAL A 291 -15.65 2.21 2.85
N TYR A 292 -15.05 1.03 2.98
CA TYR A 292 -13.64 0.79 2.63
C TYR A 292 -13.47 0.31 1.18
N ALA A 293 -14.54 0.25 0.39
CA ALA A 293 -14.51 -0.35 -0.93
C ALA A 293 -13.61 0.37 -1.93
N ALA A 294 -13.50 1.71 -1.87
CA ALA A 294 -12.77 2.46 -2.88
C ALA A 294 -11.28 2.05 -2.97
N ASP A 295 -10.59 1.98 -1.84
CA ASP A 295 -9.18 1.58 -1.76
C ASP A 295 -9.00 0.10 -2.17
N ILE A 296 -9.86 -0.79 -1.68
CA ILE A 296 -9.78 -2.22 -1.98
C ILE A 296 -10.03 -2.49 -3.46
N ILE A 297 -11.00 -1.82 -4.07
CA ILE A 297 -11.30 -1.91 -5.50
C ILE A 297 -10.10 -1.42 -6.31
N THR A 298 -9.42 -0.35 -5.88
CA THR A 298 -8.22 0.15 -6.57
C THR A 298 -7.11 -0.90 -6.59
N LEU A 299 -6.80 -1.53 -5.45
CA LEU A 299 -5.88 -2.67 -5.38
C LEU A 299 -6.34 -3.83 -6.29
N CYS A 300 -7.62 -4.19 -6.24
CA CYS A 300 -8.18 -5.27 -7.07
C CYS A 300 -8.06 -4.96 -8.57
N ARG A 301 -8.16 -3.70 -8.99
CA ARG A 301 -7.95 -3.28 -10.38
C ARG A 301 -6.50 -3.40 -10.81
N PHE A 302 -5.54 -3.04 -9.96
CA PHE A 302 -4.13 -3.29 -10.24
C PHE A 302 -3.87 -4.77 -10.53
N LEU A 303 -4.40 -5.65 -9.68
CA LEU A 303 -4.26 -7.10 -9.81
C LEU A 303 -4.99 -7.64 -11.06
N LEU A 304 -6.16 -7.09 -11.38
CA LEU A 304 -6.89 -7.42 -12.60
C LEU A 304 -6.11 -7.03 -13.85
N CYS A 305 -5.52 -5.83 -13.90
CA CYS A 305 -4.64 -5.44 -15.00
C CYS A 305 -3.45 -6.40 -15.15
N CYS A 306 -2.82 -6.80 -14.03
CA CYS A 306 -1.74 -7.79 -14.07
C CYS A 306 -2.18 -9.11 -14.70
N LYS A 307 -3.37 -9.60 -14.35
CA LYS A 307 -3.94 -10.81 -14.92
C LYS A 307 -4.25 -10.66 -16.42
N LYS A 308 -4.89 -9.55 -16.83
CA LYS A 308 -5.25 -9.31 -18.24
C LYS A 308 -4.02 -9.17 -19.14
N ASP A 309 -2.98 -8.52 -18.64
CA ASP A 309 -1.76 -8.26 -19.40
C ASP A 309 -0.75 -9.43 -19.31
N GLY A 310 -1.04 -10.45 -18.49
CA GLY A 310 -0.26 -11.70 -18.42
C GLY A 310 1.17 -11.51 -17.90
N VAL A 311 1.38 -10.60 -16.96
CA VAL A 311 2.71 -10.34 -16.38
C VAL A 311 3.16 -11.50 -15.48
N ALA A 312 4.46 -11.76 -15.44
CA ALA A 312 5.03 -12.84 -14.62
C ALA A 312 4.90 -12.57 -13.11
N HIS A 313 5.14 -11.33 -12.67
CA HIS A 313 4.98 -10.91 -11.29
C HIS A 313 4.20 -9.58 -11.25
N PRO A 314 3.23 -9.36 -10.33
CA PRO A 314 2.45 -8.13 -10.27
C PRO A 314 3.30 -6.84 -10.24
N LEU A 315 4.41 -6.85 -9.49
CA LEU A 315 5.33 -5.71 -9.40
C LEU A 315 6.08 -5.36 -10.71
N ASP A 316 6.07 -6.24 -11.72
CA ASP A 316 6.62 -5.95 -13.06
C ASP A 316 5.67 -5.12 -13.92
N HIS A 317 4.38 -5.10 -13.58
CA HIS A 317 3.37 -4.44 -14.37
C HIS A 317 3.68 -2.92 -14.47
N PRO A 318 3.72 -2.31 -15.67
CA PRO A 318 4.11 -0.90 -15.82
C PRO A 318 3.29 0.07 -14.96
N LEU A 319 1.99 -0.17 -14.75
CA LEU A 319 1.13 0.64 -13.88
C LEU A 319 1.57 0.62 -12.39
N ILE A 320 2.23 -0.45 -11.94
CA ILE A 320 2.68 -0.63 -10.55
C ILE A 320 4.17 -0.28 -10.44
N ALA A 321 4.98 -0.72 -11.40
CA ALA A 321 6.43 -0.49 -11.42
C ALA A 321 6.82 1.00 -11.44
N ARG A 322 5.97 1.86 -12.03
CA ARG A 322 6.21 3.32 -12.12
C ARG A 322 6.06 4.08 -10.82
N LEU A 323 5.31 3.51 -9.86
CA LEU A 323 4.85 4.21 -8.67
C LEU A 323 5.91 4.23 -7.58
N THR A 324 6.06 5.37 -6.91
CA THR A 324 7.00 5.51 -5.79
C THR A 324 6.39 4.92 -4.51
N PRO A 325 6.98 3.90 -3.87
CA PRO A 325 6.48 3.38 -2.60
C PRO A 325 6.72 4.36 -1.44
N LEU A 326 5.92 4.24 -0.38
CA LEU A 326 6.07 5.01 0.85
C LEU A 326 6.51 4.13 2.02
N TYR A 327 7.78 4.23 2.42
CA TYR A 327 8.38 3.44 3.52
C TYR A 327 8.73 4.31 4.73
N ARG A 328 7.75 5.00 5.31
CA ARG A 328 8.01 5.98 6.39
C ARG A 328 8.61 5.30 7.61
N ARG A 329 9.78 5.79 8.03
CA ARG A 329 10.49 5.19 9.17
C ARG A 329 9.81 5.38 10.53
N GLN A 330 8.97 6.41 10.67
CA GLN A 330 8.40 6.79 11.97
C GLN A 330 6.86 6.73 12.01
N LYS A 331 6.17 6.60 10.86
CA LYS A 331 4.70 6.60 10.85
C LYS A 331 4.17 5.18 10.99
N VAL A 332 3.35 4.99 12.00
CA VAL A 332 2.58 3.75 12.21
C VAL A 332 1.28 3.85 11.41
N ARG A 333 0.97 2.77 10.69
CA ARG A 333 -0.31 2.55 10.01
C ARG A 333 -1.06 1.42 10.68
N LEU A 334 -2.37 1.40 10.43
CA LEU A 334 -3.22 0.27 10.73
C LEU A 334 -3.36 -0.60 9.49
N PHE A 335 -3.46 -1.90 9.69
CA PHE A 335 -3.98 -2.84 8.71
C PHE A 335 -5.19 -3.56 9.33
N SER A 336 -6.17 -3.92 8.51
CA SER A 336 -7.38 -4.64 8.85
C SER A 336 -7.33 -6.03 8.23
N LEU A 337 -7.64 -7.06 9.02
CA LEU A 337 -7.72 -8.45 8.55
C LEU A 337 -8.65 -8.56 7.33
N GLU A 338 -9.86 -8.00 7.45
CA GLU A 338 -10.88 -8.08 6.42
C GLU A 338 -10.51 -7.25 5.18
N ALA A 339 -10.16 -5.97 5.35
CA ALA A 339 -9.96 -5.03 4.23
C ALA A 339 -8.61 -5.17 3.52
N ASP A 340 -7.53 -5.49 4.25
CA ASP A 340 -6.19 -5.60 3.69
C ASP A 340 -5.85 -7.01 3.20
N PHE A 341 -6.55 -8.05 3.67
CA PHE A 341 -6.24 -9.45 3.33
C PHE A 341 -7.45 -10.24 2.87
N ALA A 342 -8.46 -10.45 3.73
CA ALA A 342 -9.49 -11.45 3.46
C ALA A 342 -10.29 -11.15 2.18
N ILE A 343 -10.64 -9.87 1.95
CA ILE A 343 -11.33 -9.45 0.73
C ILE A 343 -10.42 -9.59 -0.51
N PRO A 344 -9.20 -9.00 -0.56
CA PRO A 344 -8.28 -9.20 -1.69
C PRO A 344 -7.95 -10.67 -2.00
N VAL A 345 -7.73 -11.50 -0.98
CA VAL A 345 -7.41 -12.92 -1.13
C VAL A 345 -8.60 -13.67 -1.73
N ALA A 346 -9.80 -13.48 -1.19
CA ALA A 346 -11.01 -14.08 -1.74
C ALA A 346 -11.29 -13.59 -3.17
N TRP A 347 -10.91 -12.34 -3.50
CA TRP A 347 -11.02 -11.83 -4.87
C TRP A 347 -10.08 -12.49 -5.85
N LEU A 348 -8.81 -12.62 -5.48
CA LEU A 348 -7.83 -13.31 -6.30
C LEU A 348 -8.27 -14.75 -6.60
N GLN A 349 -8.82 -15.45 -5.61
CA GLN A 349 -9.41 -16.78 -5.81
C GLN A 349 -10.59 -16.76 -6.78
N HIS A 350 -11.48 -15.75 -6.70
CA HIS A 350 -12.57 -15.56 -7.67
C HIS A 350 -12.05 -15.34 -9.10
N LEU A 351 -10.90 -14.67 -9.24
CA LEU A 351 -10.19 -14.54 -10.51
C LEU A 351 -9.48 -15.83 -10.94
N GLY A 352 -9.58 -16.94 -10.20
CA GLY A 352 -8.90 -18.19 -10.51
C GLY A 352 -7.39 -18.17 -10.22
N ILE A 353 -6.92 -17.20 -9.43
CA ILE A 353 -5.54 -17.14 -8.96
C ILE A 353 -5.43 -17.97 -7.69
N ASP A 354 -4.50 -18.92 -7.68
CA ASP A 354 -4.23 -19.73 -6.51
C ASP A 354 -3.33 -18.99 -5.52
N VAL A 355 -3.96 -18.30 -4.58
CA VAL A 355 -3.29 -17.56 -3.50
C VAL A 355 -2.48 -18.42 -2.53
N PHE A 356 -2.61 -19.75 -2.58
CA PHE A 356 -1.82 -20.67 -1.78
C PHE A 356 -0.58 -21.14 -2.56
N ALA A 357 -0.75 -21.51 -3.83
CA ALA A 357 0.32 -22.08 -4.63
C ALA A 357 1.16 -21.04 -5.38
N ASP A 358 0.59 -19.88 -5.72
CA ASP A 358 1.28 -18.85 -6.49
C ASP A 358 2.04 -17.87 -5.58
N PRO A 359 3.39 -17.91 -5.55
CA PRO A 359 4.19 -17.04 -4.70
C PRO A 359 4.16 -15.57 -5.15
N ASN A 360 3.69 -15.26 -6.36
CA ASN A 360 3.59 -13.89 -6.87
C ASN A 360 2.45 -13.11 -6.22
N TYR A 361 1.53 -13.79 -5.53
CA TYR A 361 0.43 -13.21 -4.77
C TYR A 361 0.56 -13.46 -3.26
N ASP A 362 1.80 -13.67 -2.80
CA ASP A 362 2.12 -13.70 -1.37
C ASP A 362 1.76 -12.36 -0.71
N THR A 363 1.44 -12.40 0.57
CA THR A 363 0.86 -11.30 1.35
C THR A 363 1.68 -10.00 1.24
N TRP A 364 3.01 -10.12 1.27
CA TRP A 364 3.91 -8.97 1.17
C TRP A 364 3.81 -8.24 -0.18
N VAL A 365 3.44 -8.93 -1.26
CA VAL A 365 3.26 -8.33 -2.58
C VAL A 365 2.07 -7.37 -2.57
N LEU A 366 0.97 -7.78 -1.92
CA LEU A 366 -0.22 -6.93 -1.77
C LEU A 366 0.11 -5.67 -0.97
N PHE A 367 0.89 -5.81 0.11
CA PHE A 367 1.34 -4.68 0.93
C PHE A 367 2.30 -3.74 0.20
N GLU A 368 3.16 -4.29 -0.66
CA GLU A 368 4.03 -3.49 -1.51
C GLU A 368 3.23 -2.70 -2.56
N ILE A 369 2.24 -3.32 -3.22
CA ILE A 369 1.33 -2.61 -4.14
C ILE A 369 0.59 -1.51 -3.39
N LYS A 370 0.06 -1.80 -2.19
CA LYS A 370 -0.58 -0.79 -1.33
C LYS A 370 0.37 0.33 -0.95
N ALA A 371 1.64 0.05 -0.63
CA ALA A 371 2.62 1.08 -0.29
C ALA A 371 2.87 2.05 -1.45
N ARG A 372 2.85 1.54 -2.69
CA ARG A 372 2.92 2.33 -3.92
C ARG A 372 1.63 3.11 -4.16
N GLU A 373 0.49 2.43 -4.13
CA GLU A 373 -0.83 3.00 -4.31
C GLU A 373 -1.04 4.21 -3.39
N ASN A 374 -0.87 4.04 -2.07
CA ASN A 374 -1.14 5.07 -1.06
C ASN A 374 -0.31 6.36 -1.24
N ASN A 375 0.87 6.26 -1.87
CA ASN A 375 1.74 7.41 -2.08
C ASN A 375 1.43 8.17 -3.38
N ASN A 376 0.78 7.50 -4.33
CA ASN A 376 0.56 8.01 -5.68
C ASN A 376 -0.92 8.26 -5.98
N SER A 377 -1.81 7.91 -5.04
CA SER A 377 -3.23 8.10 -5.18
C SER A 377 -3.68 9.52 -4.87
N TRP A 378 -4.80 9.88 -5.48
CA TRP A 378 -5.63 10.99 -5.07
C TRP A 378 -7.01 10.42 -4.73
N SER A 379 -7.69 11.09 -3.80
CA SER A 379 -8.94 10.61 -3.26
C SER A 379 -9.88 11.78 -2.97
N ASP A 380 -11.16 11.57 -3.20
CA ASP A 380 -12.24 12.37 -2.63
C ASP A 380 -13.01 11.50 -1.60
N PRO A 381 -14.04 12.00 -0.89
CA PRO A 381 -14.77 11.20 0.09
C PRO A 381 -15.43 9.92 -0.46
N LEU A 382 -15.60 9.79 -1.78
CA LEU A 382 -16.29 8.69 -2.46
C LEU A 382 -15.36 7.80 -3.28
N HIS A 383 -14.27 8.36 -3.77
CA HIS A 383 -13.43 7.77 -4.80
C HIS A 383 -11.97 7.69 -4.38
N HIS A 384 -11.31 6.64 -4.85
CA HIS A 384 -9.88 6.45 -4.70
C HIS A 384 -9.29 6.10 -6.08
N CYS A 385 -8.20 6.77 -6.48
CA CYS A 385 -7.70 6.67 -7.83
C CYS A 385 -6.19 6.86 -7.90
N VAL A 386 -5.53 6.10 -8.77
CA VAL A 386 -4.13 6.34 -9.15
C VAL A 386 -4.09 6.70 -10.63
N SER A 387 -3.61 7.90 -10.97
CA SER A 387 -3.55 8.38 -12.35
C SER A 387 -2.15 8.11 -12.95
N PRO A 388 -2.03 7.28 -14.00
CA PRO A 388 -0.79 6.62 -14.37
C PRO A 388 0.34 7.55 -14.84
N LEU A 389 0.03 8.73 -15.35
CA LEU A 389 1.03 9.74 -15.75
C LEU A 389 1.09 10.90 -14.75
N PHE A 390 -0.04 11.28 -14.16
CA PHE A 390 -0.10 12.33 -13.15
C PHE A 390 0.75 12.02 -11.91
N SER A 391 0.83 10.76 -11.49
CA SER A 391 1.66 10.33 -10.36
C SER A 391 3.17 10.56 -10.55
N LEU A 392 3.62 10.92 -11.76
CA LEU A 392 5.04 11.24 -12.04
C LEU A 392 5.37 12.73 -11.85
N PHE A 393 4.38 13.59 -11.62
CA PHE A 393 4.60 15.01 -11.36
C PHE A 393 5.04 15.20 -9.91
N ASN A 394 6.16 15.88 -9.73
CA ASN A 394 6.71 16.15 -8.41
C ASN A 394 6.03 17.35 -7.74
N HIS A 395 6.22 17.48 -6.43
CA HIS A 395 5.68 18.60 -5.67
C HIS A 395 6.50 19.89 -5.82
N SER A 396 5.81 21.03 -5.85
CA SER A 396 6.36 22.34 -5.50
C SER A 396 5.30 23.16 -4.77
N CYS A 397 5.70 23.99 -3.80
CA CYS A 397 4.78 24.97 -3.18
C CYS A 397 4.54 26.21 -4.09
N GLU A 398 5.22 26.29 -5.23
CA GLU A 398 5.00 27.22 -6.35
C GLU A 398 4.86 26.43 -7.67
N PRO A 399 3.82 25.61 -7.81
CA PRO A 399 3.63 24.72 -8.95
C PRO A 399 3.49 25.49 -10.26
N ASN A 400 3.92 24.92 -11.39
CA ASN A 400 3.69 25.43 -12.75
C ASN A 400 2.58 24.67 -13.50
N VAL A 401 2.05 23.62 -12.89
CA VAL A 401 0.95 22.81 -13.41
C VAL A 401 -0.26 22.88 -12.49
N THR A 402 -1.43 23.02 -13.09
CA THR A 402 -2.73 22.82 -12.45
C THR A 402 -3.42 21.60 -13.03
N TRP A 403 -4.34 21.03 -12.27
CA TRP A 403 -5.09 19.85 -12.68
C TRP A 403 -6.53 19.91 -12.18
N ASN A 404 -7.42 19.26 -12.92
CA ASN A 404 -8.84 19.12 -12.56
C ASN A 404 -9.33 17.70 -12.79
N THR A 405 -10.32 17.29 -12.01
CA THR A 405 -11.01 16.01 -12.18
C THR A 405 -12.12 16.16 -13.22
N GLY A 406 -12.20 15.19 -14.13
CA GLY A 406 -13.32 15.03 -15.03
C GLY A 406 -14.57 14.59 -14.25
N LYS A 407 -15.75 14.82 -14.85
CA LYS A 407 -17.04 14.36 -14.28
C LYS A 407 -17.15 12.83 -14.14
N ASP A 408 -16.27 12.10 -14.83
CA ASP A 408 -16.20 10.63 -14.82
C ASP A 408 -15.39 10.08 -13.63
N CYS A 409 -14.77 10.93 -12.82
CA CYS A 409 -13.95 10.58 -11.65
C CYS A 409 -12.71 9.72 -11.96
N VAL A 410 -12.42 9.44 -13.24
CA VAL A 410 -11.28 8.63 -13.69
C VAL A 410 -10.32 9.40 -14.60
N THR A 411 -10.76 10.56 -15.09
CA THR A 411 -9.95 11.42 -15.97
C THR A 411 -9.42 12.63 -15.21
N LEU A 412 -8.14 12.95 -15.38
CA LEU A 412 -7.53 14.22 -14.97
C LEU A 412 -7.17 15.05 -16.20
N GLY A 413 -7.58 16.31 -16.20
CA GLY A 413 -7.09 17.32 -17.14
C GLY A 413 -5.89 18.04 -16.55
N ILE A 414 -4.80 18.16 -17.32
CA ILE A 414 -3.54 18.75 -16.87
C ILE A 414 -3.17 19.92 -17.78
N ALA A 415 -2.91 21.09 -17.19
CA ALA A 415 -2.58 22.31 -17.92
C ALA A 415 -1.50 23.13 -17.19
N LEU A 416 -0.82 23.99 -17.93
CA LEU A 416 0.08 24.99 -17.35
C LEU A 416 -0.70 26.13 -16.72
N GLN A 417 -0.14 26.70 -15.65
CA GLN A 417 -0.64 27.91 -15.00
C GLN A 417 0.39 29.06 -14.96
N LYS A 418 1.48 28.88 -15.71
CA LYS A 418 2.51 29.89 -15.98
C LYS A 418 3.35 29.45 -17.18
N ASP A 419 4.06 30.41 -17.78
CA ASP A 419 5.05 30.15 -18.82
C ASP A 419 6.15 29.22 -18.30
N VAL A 420 6.62 28.31 -19.16
CA VAL A 420 7.72 27.37 -18.86
C VAL A 420 8.71 27.29 -20.01
N LYS A 421 9.99 27.10 -19.68
CA LYS A 421 11.08 26.98 -20.66
C LYS A 421 11.44 25.53 -20.96
N ALA A 422 11.92 25.28 -22.17
CA ALA A 422 12.42 23.97 -22.56
C ALA A 422 13.42 23.42 -21.53
N GLY A 423 13.18 22.19 -21.06
CA GLY A 423 13.99 21.53 -20.06
C GLY A 423 13.64 21.84 -18.61
N GLU A 424 12.66 22.70 -18.33
CA GLU A 424 12.13 22.89 -16.98
C GLU A 424 11.27 21.71 -16.53
N GLN A 425 11.29 21.43 -15.22
CA GLN A 425 10.46 20.40 -14.62
C GLN A 425 9.05 20.93 -14.34
N LEU A 426 8.07 20.07 -14.53
CA LEU A 426 6.68 20.31 -14.22
C LEU A 426 6.33 19.83 -12.81
N PHE A 427 5.69 20.71 -12.05
CA PHE A 427 5.36 20.53 -10.64
C PHE A 427 3.89 20.82 -10.37
N VAL A 428 3.31 20.01 -9.49
CA VAL A 428 1.95 20.16 -8.97
C VAL A 428 1.97 20.46 -7.46
N PHE A 429 0.89 21.02 -6.93
CA PHE A 429 0.69 21.09 -5.49
C PHE A 429 0.03 19.79 -5.00
N TYR A 430 0.63 19.08 -4.04
CA TYR A 430 0.09 17.79 -3.57
C TYR A 430 -1.12 17.94 -2.65
N ASP A 431 -1.20 19.05 -1.92
CA ASP A 431 -2.30 19.28 -0.97
C ASP A 431 -2.78 20.74 -0.91
N GLN A 432 -3.79 21.07 -1.72
CA GLN A 432 -4.30 22.45 -1.81
C GLN A 432 -4.81 23.00 -0.45
N TYR A 433 -5.14 22.17 0.54
CA TYR A 433 -5.63 22.63 1.85
C TYR A 433 -4.56 23.38 2.66
N VAL A 434 -3.27 23.23 2.31
CA VAL A 434 -2.17 23.89 3.03
C VAL A 434 -1.45 24.95 2.20
N GLU A 435 -1.95 25.30 1.01
CA GLU A 435 -1.29 26.24 0.09
C GLU A 435 -1.01 27.61 0.73
N ASP A 436 -1.96 28.12 1.51
CA ASP A 436 -1.91 29.41 2.20
C ASP A 436 -1.36 29.33 3.65
N GLN A 437 -0.92 28.14 4.09
CA GLN A 437 -0.39 27.94 5.44
C GLN A 437 1.09 28.34 5.56
N SER A 438 1.59 28.43 6.79
CA SER A 438 3.01 28.74 7.09
C SER A 438 3.97 27.68 6.54
N LEU A 439 5.25 28.04 6.37
CA LEU A 439 6.31 27.13 5.94
C LEU A 439 6.34 25.83 6.77
N GLU A 440 6.30 25.96 8.09
CA GLU A 440 6.29 24.85 9.03
C GLU A 440 5.13 23.89 8.75
N LYS A 441 3.89 24.41 8.69
CA LYS A 441 2.70 23.59 8.41
C LYS A 441 2.76 22.92 7.04
N ARG A 442 3.27 23.62 6.02
CA ARG A 442 3.42 23.03 4.67
C ARG A 442 4.44 21.89 4.69
N ARG A 443 5.59 22.07 5.34
CA ARG A 443 6.60 21.02 5.48
C ARG A 443 6.07 19.83 6.27
N ASP A 444 5.43 20.08 7.42
CA ASP A 444 4.74 19.06 8.22
C ASP A 444 3.75 18.24 7.38
N ARG A 445 2.93 18.93 6.57
CA ARG A 445 1.99 18.24 5.66
C ARG A 445 2.70 17.43 4.58
N MET A 446 3.80 17.94 4.02
CA MET A 446 4.54 17.27 2.94
C MET A 446 5.21 15.97 3.38
N TRP A 447 5.44 15.75 4.68
CA TRP A 447 5.82 14.44 5.23
C TRP A 447 4.81 13.33 4.89
N ARG A 448 3.62 13.69 4.35
CA ARG A 448 2.69 12.71 3.78
C ARG A 448 3.25 12.00 2.52
N TRP A 449 4.04 12.68 1.70
CA TRP A 449 4.54 12.15 0.43
C TRP A 449 6.07 12.15 0.35
N LEU A 450 6.72 13.03 1.12
CA LEU A 450 8.16 13.21 1.14
C LEU A 450 8.75 12.58 2.40
N GLU A 451 9.98 12.08 2.29
CA GLU A 451 10.78 11.59 3.43
C GLU A 451 11.64 12.69 4.07
N ASP A 452 11.57 13.91 3.55
CA ASP A 452 12.31 15.08 4.01
C ASP A 452 11.51 16.35 3.71
N ASP A 453 11.95 17.47 4.28
CA ASP A 453 11.36 18.79 4.08
C ASP A 453 11.34 19.20 2.61
N CYS A 454 10.26 19.88 2.21
CA CYS A 454 10.19 20.50 0.89
C CYS A 454 11.28 21.58 0.74
N ARG A 455 12.10 21.43 -0.30
CA ARG A 455 13.19 22.36 -0.67
C ARG A 455 12.91 23.15 -1.95
N CYS A 456 11.64 23.33 -2.29
CA CYS A 456 11.26 24.19 -3.43
C CYS A 456 11.69 25.64 -3.21
N SER A 457 11.77 26.41 -4.28
CA SER A 457 12.17 27.83 -4.27
C SER A 457 11.43 28.66 -3.23
N ARG A 458 10.10 28.49 -3.12
CA ARG A 458 9.28 29.15 -2.08
C ARG A 458 9.73 28.82 -0.67
N CYS A 459 9.85 27.51 -0.36
CA CYS A 459 10.23 27.06 0.97
C CYS A 459 11.64 27.52 1.37
N VAL A 460 12.58 27.52 0.43
CA VAL A 460 13.95 28.02 0.68
C VAL A 460 13.95 29.52 0.95
N ARG A 461 13.21 30.31 0.17
CA ARG A 461 13.09 31.76 0.38
C ARG A 461 12.42 32.09 1.70
N GLU A 462 11.30 31.43 2.03
CA GLU A 462 10.59 31.63 3.30
C GLU A 462 11.45 31.24 4.51
N ALA A 463 12.19 30.13 4.44
CA ALA A 463 13.10 29.71 5.50
C ALA A 463 14.21 30.75 5.75
N ALA A 464 14.78 31.32 4.69
CA ALA A 464 15.78 32.36 4.80
C ALA A 464 15.23 33.64 5.48
N ILE A 465 13.97 34.00 5.18
CA ILE A 465 13.28 35.13 5.81
C ILE A 465 13.04 34.87 7.30
N GLU A 466 12.60 33.67 7.68
CA GLU A 466 12.40 33.29 9.09
C GLU A 466 13.71 33.35 9.88
N VAL A 467 14.81 32.81 9.33
CA VAL A 467 16.15 32.90 9.94
C VAL A 467 16.59 34.35 10.12
N ALA A 468 16.41 35.20 9.09
CA ALA A 468 16.79 36.61 9.17
C ALA A 468 15.98 37.37 10.26
N ARG A 469 14.68 37.08 10.39
CA ARG A 469 13.83 37.65 11.45
C ARG A 469 14.29 37.21 12.84
N SER A 470 14.60 35.92 13.03
CA SER A 470 15.08 35.42 14.32
C SER A 470 16.44 36.02 14.73
N SER A 471 17.33 36.27 13.77
CA SER A 471 18.61 36.93 14.03
C SER A 471 18.44 38.41 14.40
N ALA A 472 17.53 39.13 13.73
CA ALA A 472 17.25 40.55 14.03
C ALA A 472 16.66 40.76 15.44
N VAL A 473 15.82 39.83 15.93
CA VAL A 473 15.29 39.86 17.30
C VAL A 473 16.38 39.62 18.35
N ARG A 474 17.42 38.84 18.02
CA ARG A 474 18.56 38.57 18.93
C ARG A 474 19.51 39.78 19.03
N ASP A 475 19.75 40.50 17.94
CA ASP A 475 20.60 41.70 17.94
C ASP A 475 19.90 42.94 18.52
N GLY A 476 18.56 43.00 18.52
CA GLY A 476 17.78 44.08 19.13
C GLY A 476 17.63 44.02 20.66
N GLY A 477 18.13 42.95 21.31
CA GLY A 477 17.93 42.67 22.74
C GLY A 477 19.05 43.14 23.69
N VAL A 478 20.08 43.83 23.20
CA VAL A 478 21.18 44.33 24.05
C VAL A 478 21.03 45.85 24.26
N GLY A 479 20.24 46.20 25.27
CA GLY A 479 20.11 47.59 25.70
C GLY A 479 19.20 47.77 26.92
N GLY A 480 19.71 47.45 28.12
CA GLY A 480 19.02 47.83 29.36
C GLY A 480 19.32 46.96 30.56
N SER A 481 20.50 47.12 31.16
CA SER A 481 20.75 46.73 32.55
C SER A 481 19.97 47.66 33.48
N GLY A 482 18.95 47.15 34.17
CA GLY A 482 18.19 47.85 35.19
C GLY A 482 17.50 46.87 36.14
N SER A 483 17.99 46.83 37.37
CA SER A 483 17.56 46.00 38.50
C SER A 483 16.11 46.18 38.94
N GLY A 484 15.45 45.10 39.38
CA GLY A 484 14.28 45.16 40.26
C GLY A 484 13.39 43.93 40.15
N GLY A 485 13.30 43.14 41.23
CA GLY A 485 12.47 41.93 41.29
C GLY A 485 10.97 42.21 41.40
N GLY A 486 10.18 41.19 41.08
CA GLY A 486 8.74 41.15 41.30
C GLY A 486 8.07 40.13 40.37
N ASP A 487 7.51 39.07 40.96
CA ASP A 487 6.58 38.15 40.30
C ASP A 487 5.44 38.92 39.63
N GLU A 488 5.10 38.64 38.36
CA GLU A 488 3.71 38.63 37.87
C GLU A 488 3.57 38.15 36.42
N LYS A 489 2.38 37.61 36.14
CA LYS A 489 1.94 36.91 34.93
C LYS A 489 2.19 37.71 33.64
N GLY A 490 2.77 37.03 32.65
CA GLY A 490 2.92 37.54 31.28
C GLY A 490 1.57 37.79 30.60
N SER A 491 1.21 39.06 30.46
CA SER A 491 0.28 39.56 29.44
C SER A 491 1.10 39.98 28.22
N LEU A 492 0.80 39.39 27.06
CA LEU A 492 1.43 39.74 25.79
C LEU A 492 0.96 41.13 25.33
N ASP A 493 1.89 42.08 25.32
CA ASP A 493 1.72 43.49 24.95
C ASP A 493 1.75 43.68 23.42
N TRP A 494 0.69 43.23 22.72
CA TRP A 494 0.52 43.46 21.28
C TRP A 494 -0.63 44.42 20.93
N ASP A 495 -1.19 45.14 21.90
CA ASP A 495 -2.42 45.93 21.68
C ASP A 495 -2.39 47.33 22.32
N THR A 496 -1.29 48.06 22.14
CA THR A 496 -1.17 49.48 22.53
C THR A 496 -1.33 50.47 21.37
N ALA A 497 -1.61 50.00 20.16
CA ALA A 497 -1.96 50.88 19.05
C ALA A 497 -3.43 51.29 19.16
N GLU A 498 -3.68 52.60 19.29
CA GLU A 498 -5.03 53.16 19.24
C GLU A 498 -5.74 52.68 17.96
N LYS A 499 -6.88 51.99 18.10
CA LYS A 499 -7.67 51.47 16.99
C LYS A 499 -7.98 52.63 16.01
N PRO A 500 -7.64 52.52 14.72
CA PRO A 500 -8.05 53.51 13.73
C PRO A 500 -9.57 53.59 13.69
N VAL A 501 -10.11 54.80 13.87
CA VAL A 501 -11.54 55.06 13.74
C VAL A 501 -11.90 55.08 12.25
N PHE A 502 -12.81 54.20 11.83
CA PHE A 502 -13.29 54.17 10.45
C PHE A 502 -14.53 55.07 10.29
N PRO A 503 -14.83 55.59 9.09
CA PRO A 503 -16.01 56.44 8.84
C PRO A 503 -17.34 55.78 9.20
N GLU A 504 -17.41 54.44 9.18
CA GLU A 504 -18.56 53.65 9.64
C GLU A 504 -18.73 53.57 11.17
N ASP A 505 -17.73 53.95 11.98
CA ASP A 505 -17.86 54.02 13.44
C ASP A 505 -18.67 55.28 13.91
N SER A 506 -19.17 56.10 12.98
CA SER A 506 -19.82 57.40 13.24
C SER A 506 -21.31 57.48 12.88
N TRP A 507 -22.03 56.36 12.74
CA TRP A 507 -23.47 56.34 12.44
C TRP A 507 -24.27 55.43 13.37
#